data_AF-A0A9W4T480-F1
#
_entry.id   AF-A0A9W4T480-F1
#
_cell.length_a   1.000
_cell.length_b   1.000
_cell.length_c   1.000
_cell.angle_alpha   90.00
_cell.angle_beta   90.00
_cell.angle_gamma   90.00
#
_symmetry.space_group_name_H-M   'P 1'
#
loop_
_entity.id
_entity.type
_entity.pdbx_description
1 polymer ?
#
loop_
_entity_poly.entity_id
_entity_poly.type
_entity_poly.pdbx_seq_one_letter_code
_entity_poly.pdbx_strand_id
1 'polypeptide(L)'
;MKVDQLKYIDSMQFMNSSLASLTKNLGDNHLITSQYFKKLSYTKEQLVLVYCKGVYSYDYIDSHCRFQDTELSPIHEFNSTLKDKISQDDYKHAQKVWKKFRYKNLGEYHDLYLKTDVLSLADVWTEFRKMSMEYYKLDPSHYVSAHHYSGMKCLK
;
A
#
# COMPACT_ATOMS: atom_id res chain seq x y z
N MET A 1 7.34 14.93 -11.84
CA MET A 1 8.48 15.82 -11.49
C MET A 1 9.77 15.14 -11.94
N LYS A 2 10.73 15.86 -12.52
CA LYS A 2 12.05 15.31 -12.90
C LYS A 2 13.12 16.08 -12.13
N VAL A 3 13.96 15.37 -11.38
CA VAL A 3 15.13 15.92 -10.69
C VAL A 3 16.32 15.15 -11.22
N ASP A 4 17.19 15.82 -11.96
CA ASP A 4 18.30 15.21 -12.70
C ASP A 4 17.85 14.05 -13.60
N GLN A 5 18.38 12.85 -13.35
CA GLN A 5 18.04 11.62 -14.07
C GLN A 5 16.86 10.86 -13.45
N LEU A 6 16.35 11.32 -12.29
CA LEU A 6 15.24 10.69 -11.60
C LEU A 6 13.91 11.28 -12.06
N LYS A 7 12.97 10.39 -12.37
CA LYS A 7 11.60 10.75 -12.74
C LYS A 7 10.64 10.26 -11.66
N TYR A 8 9.96 11.19 -11.03
CA TYR A 8 8.89 10.92 -10.08
C TYR A 8 7.56 10.89 -10.83
N ILE A 9 6.89 9.75 -10.73
CA ILE A 9 5.62 9.45 -11.37
C ILE A 9 4.58 9.29 -10.27
N ASP A 10 3.45 9.95 -10.45
CA ASP A 10 2.30 9.83 -9.56
C ASP A 10 1.41 8.69 -10.04
N SER A 11 1.33 7.61 -9.27
CA SER A 11 0.51 6.44 -9.61
C SER A 11 -0.98 6.78 -9.70
N MET A 12 -1.46 7.79 -8.95
CA MET A 12 -2.86 8.22 -8.97
C MET A 12 -3.25 8.85 -10.33
N GLN A 13 -2.28 9.45 -11.03
CA GLN A 13 -2.49 9.97 -12.39
C GLN A 13 -2.64 8.87 -13.45
N PHE A 14 -2.38 7.61 -13.10
CA PHE A 14 -2.58 6.44 -13.96
C PHE A 14 -3.76 5.59 -13.50
N MET A 15 -3.88 5.40 -12.19
CA MET A 15 -4.88 4.57 -11.54
C MET A 15 -5.62 5.41 -10.50
N ASN A 16 -6.61 6.18 -10.94
CA ASN A 16 -7.36 7.10 -10.09
C ASN A 16 -8.35 6.34 -9.18
N SER A 17 -7.83 5.60 -8.21
CA SER A 17 -8.59 4.74 -7.31
C SER A 17 -7.78 4.50 -6.04
N SER A 18 -8.46 4.19 -4.94
CA SER A 18 -7.75 3.90 -3.70
C SER A 18 -6.88 2.65 -3.83
N LEU A 19 -5.74 2.62 -3.12
CA LEU A 19 -4.90 1.42 -3.08
C LEU A 19 -5.68 0.18 -2.60
N ALA A 20 -6.66 0.36 -1.69
CA ALA A 20 -7.49 -0.76 -1.22
C ALA A 20 -8.27 -1.42 -2.37
N SER A 21 -8.87 -0.59 -3.23
CA SER A 21 -9.61 -1.02 -4.41
C SER A 21 -8.67 -1.70 -5.43
N LEU A 22 -7.49 -1.12 -5.66
CA LEU A 22 -6.51 -1.65 -6.61
C LEU A 22 -5.93 -2.99 -6.15
N THR A 23 -5.57 -3.11 -4.87
CA THR A 23 -5.07 -4.35 -4.28
C THR A 23 -6.13 -5.46 -4.33
N LYS A 24 -7.41 -5.14 -4.13
CA LYS A 24 -8.51 -6.12 -4.29
C LYS A 24 -8.59 -6.68 -5.71
N ASN A 25 -8.31 -5.86 -6.73
CA ASN A 25 -8.32 -6.30 -8.13
C ASN A 25 -7.16 -7.24 -8.48
N LEU A 26 -6.09 -7.28 -7.67
CA LEU A 26 -4.99 -8.23 -7.85
C LEU A 26 -5.37 -9.67 -7.49
N GLY A 27 -6.46 -9.89 -6.73
CA GLY A 27 -6.79 -11.20 -6.20
C GLY A 27 -5.64 -11.76 -5.38
N ASP A 28 -5.16 -12.97 -5.69
CA ASP A 28 -4.03 -13.61 -4.99
C ASP A 28 -2.65 -13.21 -5.55
N ASN A 29 -2.59 -12.31 -6.54
CA ASN A 29 -1.36 -11.94 -7.24
C ASN A 29 -0.55 -10.86 -6.50
N HIS A 30 -0.07 -11.20 -5.30
CA HIS A 30 0.81 -10.35 -4.49
C HIS A 30 2.27 -10.79 -4.60
N LEU A 31 2.81 -10.90 -5.82
CA LEU A 31 4.10 -11.56 -6.07
C LEU A 31 5.26 -10.94 -5.29
N ILE A 32 5.42 -9.62 -5.35
CA ILE A 32 6.51 -8.87 -4.71
C ILE A 32 6.33 -8.91 -3.20
N THR A 33 5.11 -8.62 -2.71
CA THR A 33 4.78 -8.67 -1.28
C THR A 33 5.04 -10.07 -0.71
N SER A 34 4.56 -11.11 -1.40
CA SER A 34 4.77 -12.52 -1.03
C SER A 34 6.25 -12.87 -0.95
N GLN A 35 7.03 -12.51 -1.98
CA GLN A 35 8.46 -12.82 -2.01
C GLN A 35 9.22 -12.12 -0.89
N TYR A 36 8.89 -10.85 -0.62
CA TYR A 36 9.53 -10.07 0.43
C TYR A 36 9.30 -10.71 1.81
N PHE A 37 8.04 -10.96 2.18
CA PHE A 37 7.71 -11.48 3.50
C PHE A 37 8.08 -12.96 3.68
N LYS A 38 8.05 -13.78 2.62
CA LYS A 38 8.57 -15.16 2.66
C LYS A 38 10.08 -15.19 2.95
N LYS A 39 10.87 -14.25 2.41
CA LYS A 39 12.30 -14.12 2.73
C LYS A 39 12.55 -13.75 4.19
N LEU A 40 11.59 -13.08 4.82
CA LEU A 40 11.60 -12.80 6.27
C LEU A 40 11.03 -13.94 7.11
N SER A 41 10.79 -15.12 6.52
CA SER A 41 10.25 -16.30 7.19
C SER A 41 8.84 -16.10 7.76
N TYR A 42 8.02 -15.23 7.16
CA TYR A 42 6.63 -15.05 7.57
C TYR A 42 5.82 -16.31 7.23
N THR A 43 5.00 -16.74 8.19
CA THR A 43 4.09 -17.87 8.03
C THR A 43 2.96 -17.56 7.04
N LYS A 44 2.30 -18.59 6.50
CA LYS A 44 1.13 -18.40 5.63
C LYS A 44 0.03 -17.55 6.29
N GLU A 45 -0.18 -17.73 7.59
CA GLU A 45 -1.17 -16.96 8.35
C GLU A 45 -0.81 -15.48 8.49
N GLN A 46 0.49 -15.18 8.65
CA GLN A 46 0.98 -13.80 8.65
C GLN A 46 0.90 -13.17 7.26
N LEU A 47 1.16 -13.95 6.21
CA LEU A 47 1.02 -13.48 4.83
C LEU A 47 -0.41 -13.04 4.51
N VAL A 48 -1.42 -13.81 4.93
CA VAL A 48 -2.84 -13.42 4.77
C VAL A 48 -3.13 -12.09 5.44
N LEU A 49 -2.48 -11.78 6.57
CA LEU A 49 -2.69 -10.50 7.24
C LEU A 49 -2.08 -9.32 6.50
N VAL A 50 -0.90 -9.49 5.89
CA VAL A 50 -0.23 -8.40 5.15
C VAL A 50 -0.79 -8.19 3.74
N TYR A 51 -1.56 -9.11 3.18
CA TYR A 51 -2.26 -8.88 1.91
C TYR A 51 -3.48 -7.97 2.08
N CYS A 52 -4.08 -7.95 3.27
CA CYS A 52 -5.14 -7.01 3.59
C CYS A 52 -4.53 -5.62 3.84
N LYS A 53 -5.18 -4.59 3.31
CA LYS A 53 -4.76 -3.22 3.60
C LYS A 53 -4.92 -2.93 5.10
N GLY A 54 -3.84 -2.50 5.74
CA GLY A 54 -3.87 -2.04 7.11
C GLY A 54 -4.57 -0.69 7.28
N VAL A 55 -4.90 -0.36 8.53
CA VAL A 55 -5.34 0.98 8.94
C VAL A 55 -4.25 1.65 9.76
N TYR A 56 -4.27 2.99 9.83
CA TYR A 56 -3.23 3.75 10.51
C TYR A 56 -3.82 5.01 11.15
N SER A 57 -3.42 5.29 12.39
CA SER A 57 -3.86 6.42 13.20
C SER A 57 -2.96 7.64 12.96
N TYR A 58 -3.16 8.32 11.82
CA TYR A 58 -2.30 9.44 11.39
C TYR A 58 -2.27 10.58 12.39
N ASP A 59 -3.44 11.01 12.87
CA ASP A 59 -3.58 12.17 13.76
C ASP A 59 -3.00 11.86 15.16
N TYR A 60 -2.94 10.58 15.55
CA TYR A 60 -2.33 10.13 16.81
C TYR A 60 -0.80 10.11 16.76
N ILE A 61 -0.21 9.77 15.61
CA ILE A 61 1.25 9.69 15.43
C ILE A 61 1.78 11.08 15.07
N ASP A 62 1.64 12.02 16.00
CA ASP A 62 2.00 13.42 15.86
C ASP A 62 3.47 13.73 16.20
N SER A 63 4.17 12.77 16.78
CA SER A 63 5.51 12.95 17.33
C SER A 63 6.26 11.63 17.44
N HIS A 64 7.59 11.70 17.46
CA HIS A 64 8.43 10.50 17.48
C HIS A 64 8.26 9.67 18.76
N CYS A 65 7.89 10.30 19.89
CA CYS A 65 7.67 9.57 21.14
C CYS A 65 6.48 8.60 21.06
N ARG A 66 5.46 8.89 20.23
CA ARG A 66 4.31 8.02 20.02
C ARG A 66 4.67 6.65 19.47
N PHE A 67 5.77 6.53 18.73
CA PHE A 67 6.24 5.23 18.27
C PHE A 67 6.67 4.30 19.41
N GLN A 68 6.94 4.84 20.60
CA GLN A 68 7.29 4.06 21.78
C GLN A 68 6.06 3.55 22.55
N ASP A 69 4.86 4.05 22.23
CA ASP A 69 3.62 3.63 22.88
C ASP A 69 3.43 2.12 22.68
N THR A 70 3.19 1.41 23.77
CA THR A 70 3.17 -0.07 23.82
C THR A 70 1.80 -0.67 23.56
N GLU A 71 0.84 0.16 23.17
CA GLU A 71 -0.54 -0.23 22.91
C GLU A 71 -0.99 0.32 21.57
N LEU A 72 -1.86 -0.43 20.90
CA LEU A 72 -2.51 0.06 19.68
C LEU A 72 -3.43 1.24 20.05
N SER A 73 -3.39 2.31 19.26
CA SER A 73 -4.26 3.47 19.46
C SER A 73 -5.74 3.04 19.55
N PRO A 74 -6.58 3.72 20.34
CA PRO A 74 -8.02 3.49 20.35
C PRO A 74 -8.66 3.68 18.95
N ILE A 75 -9.78 3.01 18.67
CA ILE A 75 -10.47 3.11 17.37
C ILE A 75 -10.84 4.55 16.98
N HIS A 76 -11.16 5.42 17.95
CA HIS A 76 -11.54 6.80 17.66
C HIS A 76 -10.36 7.65 17.14
N GLU A 77 -9.12 7.26 17.44
CA GLU A 77 -7.88 7.89 16.98
C GLU A 77 -7.48 7.49 15.55
N PHE A 78 -8.18 6.51 14.96
CA PHE A 78 -7.99 6.15 13.55
C PHE A 78 -8.78 7.07 12.59
N ASN A 79 -9.62 7.95 13.13
CA ASN A 79 -10.33 8.93 12.34
C ASN A 79 -9.36 10.09 12.03
N SER A 80 -8.76 10.09 10.85
CA SER A 80 -7.95 11.23 10.42
C SER A 80 -8.83 12.32 9.84
N THR A 81 -8.44 13.58 10.00
CA THR A 81 -9.11 14.75 9.40
C THR A 81 -9.32 14.63 7.88
N LEU A 82 -8.51 13.80 7.19
CA LEU A 82 -8.49 13.63 5.73
C LEU A 82 -9.16 12.33 5.22
N LYS A 83 -9.63 11.43 6.10
CA LYS A 83 -10.22 10.14 5.70
C LYS A 83 -11.50 9.85 6.45
N ASP A 84 -12.37 9.09 5.81
CA ASP A 84 -13.58 8.56 6.43
C ASP A 84 -13.26 7.68 7.64
N LYS A 85 -14.24 7.57 8.54
CA LYS A 85 -14.14 6.72 9.73
C LYS A 85 -13.85 5.27 9.32
N ILE A 86 -12.91 4.64 10.01
CA ILE A 86 -12.64 3.22 9.78
C ILE A 86 -13.81 2.37 10.27
N SER A 87 -14.02 1.21 9.64
CA SER A 87 -15.02 0.27 10.12
C SER A 87 -14.54 -0.47 11.37
N GLN A 88 -15.47 -1.04 12.12
CA GLN A 88 -15.13 -1.89 13.26
C GLN A 88 -14.31 -3.12 12.83
N ASP A 89 -14.53 -3.63 11.62
CA ASP A 89 -13.82 -4.79 11.10
C ASP A 89 -12.38 -4.44 10.69
N ASP A 90 -12.14 -3.22 10.19
CA ASP A 90 -10.79 -2.72 9.96
C ASP A 90 -9.99 -2.62 11.26
N TYR A 91 -10.61 -2.13 12.32
CA TYR A 91 -9.96 -2.06 13.63
C TYR A 91 -9.70 -3.46 14.22
N LYS A 92 -10.63 -4.40 14.09
CA LYS A 92 -10.40 -5.81 14.47
C LYS A 92 -9.23 -6.41 13.70
N HIS A 93 -9.08 -6.08 12.42
CA HIS A 93 -7.95 -6.51 11.62
C HIS A 93 -6.63 -5.95 12.19
N ALA A 94 -6.57 -4.66 12.50
CA ALA A 94 -5.40 -4.04 13.14
C ALA A 94 -5.04 -4.71 14.48
N GLN A 95 -6.04 -5.00 15.31
CA GLN A 95 -5.84 -5.73 16.57
C GLN A 95 -5.32 -7.15 16.34
N LYS A 96 -5.80 -7.84 15.30
CA LYS A 96 -5.32 -9.17 14.92
C LYS A 96 -3.87 -9.13 14.45
N VAL A 97 -3.50 -8.15 13.64
CA VAL A 97 -2.11 -7.90 13.22
C VAL A 97 -1.25 -7.67 14.45
N TRP A 98 -1.59 -6.68 15.29
CA TRP A 98 -0.85 -6.36 16.51
C TRP A 98 -0.55 -7.59 17.37
N LYS A 99 -1.59 -8.39 17.66
CA LYS A 99 -1.46 -9.62 18.47
C LYS A 99 -0.68 -10.72 17.77
N LYS A 100 -0.90 -10.94 16.47
CA LYS A 100 -0.28 -12.04 15.72
C LYS A 100 1.22 -11.83 15.52
N PHE A 101 1.63 -10.59 15.28
CA PHE A 101 3.03 -10.21 15.13
C PHE A 101 3.73 -9.93 16.46
N ARG A 102 2.97 -9.86 17.57
CA ARG A 102 3.48 -9.60 18.92
C ARG A 102 4.27 -8.29 18.99
N TYR A 103 3.74 -7.26 18.33
CA TYR A 103 4.37 -5.95 18.33
C TYR A 103 4.40 -5.34 19.72
N LYS A 104 5.54 -4.76 20.06
CA LYS A 104 5.81 -4.17 21.38
C LYS A 104 5.48 -2.70 21.42
N ASN A 105 5.50 -2.03 20.29
CA ASN A 105 5.26 -0.61 20.19
C ASN A 105 4.68 -0.19 18.84
N LEU A 106 4.15 1.03 18.76
CA LEU A 106 3.56 1.58 17.54
C LEU A 106 4.59 1.76 16.41
N GLY A 107 5.88 1.87 16.72
CA GLY A 107 6.97 1.90 15.73
C GLY A 107 7.05 0.62 14.89
N GLU A 108 7.03 -0.55 15.53
CA GLU A 108 7.06 -1.83 14.81
C GLU A 108 5.78 -2.02 13.95
N TYR A 109 4.63 -1.57 14.45
CA TYR A 109 3.38 -1.57 13.68
C TYR A 109 3.42 -0.60 12.50
N HIS A 110 4.00 0.59 12.69
CA HIS A 110 4.22 1.59 11.64
C HIS A 110 5.10 1.05 10.52
N ASP A 111 6.22 0.41 10.87
CA ASP A 111 7.13 -0.18 9.89
C ASP A 111 6.42 -1.23 9.04
N LEU A 112 5.61 -2.10 9.64
CA LEU A 112 4.80 -3.06 8.90
C LEU A 112 3.79 -2.36 7.98
N TYR A 113 3.07 -1.38 8.50
CA TYR A 113 2.07 -0.62 7.75
C TYR A 113 2.67 0.01 6.50
N LEU A 114 3.74 0.81 6.67
CA LEU A 114 4.43 1.46 5.56
C LEU A 114 4.99 0.46 4.58
N LYS A 115 5.61 -0.62 5.07
CA LYS A 115 6.19 -1.64 4.19
C LYS A 115 5.12 -2.31 3.34
N THR A 116 3.99 -2.62 3.95
CA THR A 116 2.87 -3.27 3.28
C THR A 116 2.25 -2.35 2.22
N ASP A 117 2.08 -1.06 2.52
CA ASP A 117 1.53 -0.07 1.58
C ASP A 117 2.42 0.08 0.34
N VAL A 118 3.75 0.21 0.55
CA VAL A 118 4.74 0.31 -0.53
C VAL A 118 4.80 -0.95 -1.38
N LEU A 119 4.83 -2.13 -0.76
CA LEU A 119 4.89 -3.41 -1.48
C LEU A 119 3.60 -3.67 -2.26
N SER A 120 2.44 -3.35 -1.68
CA SER A 120 1.15 -3.45 -2.36
C SER A 120 1.09 -2.55 -3.57
N LEU A 121 1.55 -1.30 -3.45
CA LEU A 121 1.64 -0.39 -4.59
C LEU A 121 2.59 -0.92 -5.68
N ALA A 122 3.71 -1.54 -5.29
CA ALA A 122 4.63 -2.16 -6.23
C ALA A 122 4.00 -3.34 -6.98
N ASP A 123 3.22 -4.19 -6.30
CA ASP A 123 2.47 -5.27 -6.94
C ASP A 123 1.44 -4.72 -7.94
N VAL A 124 0.64 -3.73 -7.52
CA VAL A 124 -0.35 -3.07 -8.37
C VAL A 124 0.31 -2.44 -9.61
N TRP A 125 1.39 -1.68 -9.41
CA TRP A 125 2.09 -1.02 -10.52
C TRP A 125 2.72 -2.03 -11.48
N THR A 126 3.28 -3.11 -10.95
CA THR A 126 3.88 -4.18 -11.76
C THR A 126 2.83 -4.84 -12.64
N GLU A 127 1.66 -5.13 -12.09
CA GLU A 127 0.58 -5.75 -12.87
C GLU A 127 -0.01 -4.77 -13.91
N PHE A 128 -0.21 -3.50 -13.53
CA PHE A 128 -0.60 -2.45 -14.46
C PHE A 128 0.39 -2.28 -15.62
N ARG A 129 1.69 -2.35 -15.34
CA ARG A 129 2.75 -2.28 -16.34
C ARG A 129 2.71 -3.48 -17.28
N LYS A 130 2.54 -4.71 -16.78
CA LYS A 130 2.39 -5.91 -17.60
C LYS A 130 1.20 -5.81 -18.54
N MET A 131 0.00 -5.52 -18.02
CA MET A 131 -1.20 -5.34 -18.83
C MET A 131 -0.99 -4.24 -19.88
N SER A 132 -0.39 -3.12 -19.48
CA SER A 132 -0.12 -2.02 -20.40
C SER A 132 0.78 -2.41 -21.57
N MET A 133 1.86 -3.14 -21.29
CA MET A 133 2.76 -3.64 -22.33
C MET A 133 2.08 -4.71 -23.20
N GLU A 134 1.20 -5.53 -22.64
CA GLU A 134 0.47 -6.55 -23.38
C GLU A 134 -0.54 -5.94 -24.35
N TYR A 135 -1.44 -5.08 -23.87
CA TYR A 135 -2.54 -4.51 -24.64
C TYR A 135 -2.10 -3.36 -25.56
N TYR A 136 -1.22 -2.49 -25.08
CA TYR A 136 -0.89 -1.24 -25.78
C TYR A 136 0.53 -1.21 -26.35
N LYS A 137 1.35 -2.23 -26.07
CA LYS A 137 2.77 -2.29 -26.47
C LYS A 137 3.54 -1.05 -26.04
N LEU A 138 3.19 -0.50 -24.88
CA LEU A 138 3.77 0.70 -24.30
C LEU A 138 3.99 0.46 -22.80
N ASP A 139 5.14 0.90 -22.30
CA ASP A 139 5.43 0.87 -20.85
C ASP A 139 4.98 2.20 -20.21
N PRO A 140 3.99 2.18 -19.30
CA PRO A 140 3.43 3.37 -18.66
C PRO A 140 4.48 4.15 -17.86
N SER A 141 5.58 3.50 -17.43
CA SER A 141 6.66 4.12 -16.65
C SER A 141 7.45 5.16 -17.46
N HIS A 142 7.35 5.15 -18.79
CA HIS A 142 7.96 6.20 -19.63
C HIS A 142 7.10 7.46 -19.73
N TYR A 143 5.86 7.43 -19.25
CA TYR A 143 4.89 8.53 -19.33
C TYR A 143 4.73 9.23 -17.99
N VAL A 144 4.22 10.46 -18.02
CA VAL A 144 4.01 11.26 -16.79
C VAL A 144 2.59 11.09 -16.26
N SER A 145 1.61 10.78 -17.11
CA SER A 145 0.20 10.60 -16.74
C SER A 145 -0.57 9.70 -17.72
N ALA A 146 -1.75 9.23 -17.31
CA ALA A 146 -2.67 8.45 -18.17
C ALA A 146 -3.08 9.19 -19.46
N HIS A 147 -3.18 10.51 -19.43
CA HIS A 147 -3.57 11.30 -20.60
C HIS A 147 -2.47 11.30 -21.68
N HIS A 148 -1.21 11.51 -21.29
CA HIS A 148 -0.08 11.38 -22.21
C HIS A 148 0.07 9.95 -22.73
N TYR A 149 -0.14 8.98 -21.85
CA TYR A 149 -0.11 7.56 -22.19
C TYR A 149 -1.22 7.20 -23.20
N SER A 150 -2.45 7.64 -22.97
CA SER A 150 -3.59 7.37 -23.85
C SER A 150 -3.51 8.10 -25.19
N GLY A 151 -2.96 9.32 -25.21
CA GLY A 151 -2.71 10.06 -26.45
C GLY A 151 -1.77 9.31 -27.40
N MET A 152 -0.72 8.65 -26.87
CA MET A 152 0.15 7.80 -27.69
C MET A 152 -0.49 6.49 -28.14
N LYS A 153 -1.47 5.96 -27.39
CA LYS A 153 -2.27 4.81 -27.86
C LYS A 153 -3.07 5.15 -29.10
N CYS A 154 -3.64 6.36 -29.18
CA CYS A 154 -4.43 6.81 -30.33
C CYS A 154 -3.60 7.09 -31.59
N LEU A 155 -2.27 7.09 -31.50
CA LEU A 155 -1.34 7.34 -32.60
C LEU A 155 -0.69 6.06 -33.15
N LYS A 156 -1.01 4.89 -32.59
CA LYS A 156 -0.61 3.56 -33.10
C LYS A 156 -1.82 2.85 -33.69
#